data_AF-A0A1J5PS36-F1
#
_entry.id   AF-A0A1J5PS36-F1
#
_cell.length_a   1.000
_cell.length_b   1.000
_cell.length_c   1.000
_cell.angle_alpha   90.00
_cell.angle_beta   90.00
_cell.angle_gamma   90.00
#
_symmetry.space_group_name_H-M   'P 1'
#
loop_
_entity.id
_entity.type
_entity.pdbx_description
1 polymer ?
#
loop_
_entity_poly.entity_id
_entity_poly.type
_entity_poly.pdbx_seq_one_letter_code
_entity_poly.pdbx_strand_id
1 'polypeptide(L)'
;MDTTDWDKYGTGNYEKCADCMVHSGYEASAVAETVRKPWRAAAQAIRGIRTEGAFAPEISLEKQRPAEYVFSRHVETALKRIKAQKKPAAEVADAAD
;
A
#
# COMPACT_ATOMS: atom_id res chain seq x y z
N MET A 1 7.35 -4.66 -13.55
CA MET A 1 6.93 -3.75 -12.46
C MET A 1 6.87 -2.30 -12.95
N ASP A 2 7.07 -2.07 -14.25
CA ASP A 2 7.72 -0.86 -14.77
C ASP A 2 6.74 0.21 -15.26
N THR A 3 5.46 -0.14 -15.38
CA THR A 3 4.39 0.78 -15.79
C THR A 3 3.72 1.50 -14.62
N THR A 4 3.95 1.02 -13.40
CA THR A 4 3.39 1.62 -12.18
C THR A 4 4.34 2.71 -11.70
N ASP A 5 3.81 3.91 -11.50
CA ASP A 5 4.54 5.03 -10.90
C ASP A 5 4.66 4.83 -9.38
N TRP A 6 5.62 4.01 -8.96
CA TRP A 6 5.82 3.61 -7.57
C TRP A 6 6.19 4.77 -6.65
N ASP A 7 6.78 5.84 -7.19
CA ASP A 7 7.17 7.03 -6.43
C ASP A 7 5.95 7.77 -5.83
N LYS A 8 4.74 7.52 -6.36
CA LYS A 8 3.47 8.06 -5.83
C LYS A 8 2.93 7.29 -4.61
N TYR A 9 3.63 6.28 -4.13
CA TYR A 9 3.19 5.41 -3.03
C TYR A 9 4.24 5.36 -1.91
N GLY A 10 3.82 4.89 -0.73
CA GLY A 10 4.66 4.86 0.47
C GLY A 10 4.41 6.02 1.42
N THR A 11 4.89 5.87 2.65
CA THR A 11 4.74 6.84 3.75
C THR A 11 5.36 8.18 3.34
N GLY A 12 4.63 9.29 3.53
CA GLY A 12 5.03 10.62 3.10
C GLY A 12 4.69 10.98 1.65
N ASN A 13 4.40 10.00 0.78
CA ASN A 13 4.01 10.23 -0.62
C ASN A 13 2.49 10.16 -0.82
N TYR A 14 1.80 9.23 -0.14
CA TYR A 14 0.35 9.03 -0.25
C TYR A 14 -0.32 8.93 1.11
N GLU A 15 -1.39 9.69 1.31
CA GLU A 15 -2.15 9.73 2.57
C GLU A 15 -2.62 8.34 3.05
N LYS A 16 -3.00 7.44 2.13
CA LYS A 16 -3.39 6.07 2.50
C LYS A 16 -2.24 5.21 3.01
N CYS A 17 -1.00 5.63 2.77
CA CYS A 17 0.20 4.93 3.20
C CYS A 17 0.79 5.50 4.51
N ALA A 18 0.18 6.55 5.08
CA ALA A 18 0.65 7.18 6.32
C ALA A 18 0.78 6.15 7.47
N ASP A 19 -0.20 5.25 7.60
CA ASP A 19 -0.22 4.23 8.66
C ASP A 19 0.08 2.81 8.17
N CYS A 20 0.40 2.62 6.87
CA CYS A 20 0.62 1.28 6.30
C CYS A 20 1.77 0.51 6.95
N MET A 21 2.75 1.23 7.53
CA MET A 21 3.92 0.64 8.17
C MET A 21 3.63 0.06 9.56
N VAL A 22 2.40 0.16 10.07
CA VAL A 22 2.00 -0.46 11.36
C VAL A 22 1.94 -1.99 11.27
N HIS A 23 1.70 -2.55 10.06
CA HIS A 23 1.52 -4.00 9.90
C HIS A 23 2.74 -4.72 9.29
N SER A 24 3.43 -4.08 8.36
CA SER A 24 4.69 -4.57 7.77
C SER A 24 5.64 -3.37 7.71
N GLY A 25 6.35 -3.14 8.80
CA GLY A 25 7.12 -1.91 9.03
C GLY A 25 8.40 -1.80 8.21
N TYR A 26 9.43 -1.18 8.79
CA TYR A 26 10.69 -0.83 8.10
C TYR A 26 11.66 -2.01 7.92
N GLU A 27 11.20 -3.25 8.03
CA GLU A 27 12.05 -4.44 8.03
C GLU A 27 12.83 -4.60 6.73
N ALA A 28 12.15 -4.48 5.58
CA ALA A 28 12.80 -4.57 4.27
C ALA A 28 13.84 -3.45 4.07
N SER A 29 13.53 -2.23 4.51
CA SER A 29 14.47 -1.10 4.49
C SER A 29 15.66 -1.35 5.41
N ALA A 30 15.46 -1.97 6.57
CA ALA A 30 16.52 -2.33 7.51
C ALA A 30 17.43 -3.43 6.94
N VAL A 31 16.87 -4.43 6.25
CA VAL A 31 17.65 -5.45 5.53
C VAL A 31 18.47 -4.79 4.42
N ALA A 32 17.85 -3.95 3.59
CA ALA A 32 18.54 -3.26 2.51
C ALA A 32 19.68 -2.37 3.04
N GLU A 33 19.47 -1.63 4.13
CA GLU A 33 20.52 -0.85 4.77
C GLU A 33 21.63 -1.72 5.35
N THR A 34 21.31 -2.88 5.93
CA THR A 34 22.30 -3.82 6.46
C THR A 34 23.20 -4.35 5.35
N VAL A 35 22.64 -4.69 4.19
CA VAL A 35 23.41 -5.13 3.02
C VAL A 35 24.27 -3.99 2.46
N ARG A 36 23.73 -2.76 2.38
CA ARG A 36 24.46 -1.60 1.84
C ARG A 36 25.53 -1.06 2.79
N LYS A 37 25.30 -1.14 4.11
CA LYS A 37 26.15 -0.57 5.17
C LYS A 37 26.34 -1.56 6.33
N PRO A 38 27.05 -2.69 6.12
CA PRO A 38 27.16 -3.77 7.11
C PRO A 38 27.78 -3.31 8.44
N TRP A 39 28.65 -2.29 8.44
CA TRP A 39 29.24 -1.73 9.66
C TRP A 39 28.21 -1.08 10.59
N ARG A 40 27.08 -0.58 10.09
CA ARG A 40 26.00 -0.03 10.94
C ARG A 40 25.28 -1.13 11.70
N ALA A 41 25.09 -2.30 11.07
CA ALA A 41 24.55 -3.47 11.74
C ALA A 41 25.55 -4.03 12.76
N ALA A 42 26.84 -4.11 12.40
CA ALA A 42 27.89 -4.53 13.32
C ALA A 42 27.98 -3.62 14.56
N ALA A 43 27.88 -2.30 14.38
CA ALA A 43 27.87 -1.35 15.48
C ALA A 43 26.71 -1.59 16.45
N GLN A 44 25.52 -1.94 15.95
CA GLN A 44 24.36 -2.27 16.78
C GLN A 44 24.53 -3.63 17.48
N ALA A 45 25.14 -4.62 16.83
CA ALA A 45 25.44 -5.91 17.45
C ALA A 45 26.43 -5.77 18.61
N ILE A 46 27.40 -4.87 18.51
CA ILE A 46 28.43 -4.64 19.55
C ILE A 46 27.90 -3.73 20.67
N ARG A 47 27.22 -2.63 20.34
CA ARG A 47 26.78 -1.63 21.32
C ARG A 47 25.38 -1.89 21.90
N GLY A 48 24.64 -2.83 21.31
CA GLY A 48 23.24 -3.09 21.64
C GLY A 48 22.29 -2.09 20.99
N ILE A 49 20.99 -2.39 21.10
CA ILE A 49 19.91 -1.51 20.65
C ILE A 49 19.66 -0.46 21.73
N ARG A 50 19.56 0.81 21.33
CA ARG A 50 19.17 1.90 22.24
C ARG A 50 17.72 1.75 22.66
N THR A 51 17.47 1.62 23.96
CA THR A 51 16.11 1.50 24.53
C THR A 51 15.64 2.76 25.25
N GLU A 52 16.51 3.78 25.41
CA GLU A 52 16.23 5.00 26.16
C GLU A 52 16.45 6.28 25.32
N GLY A 53 15.80 7.36 25.75
CA GLY A 53 15.84 8.67 25.11
C GLY A 53 14.77 8.88 24.03
N ALA A 54 14.80 10.04 23.39
CA ALA A 54 13.81 10.39 22.38
C ALA A 54 13.88 9.44 21.17
N PHE A 55 12.71 9.04 20.66
CA PHE A 55 12.60 8.31 19.41
C PHE A 55 13.18 9.12 18.25
N ALA A 56 13.57 8.44 17.17
CA ALA A 56 13.91 9.12 15.94
C ALA A 56 12.70 9.95 15.47
N PRO A 57 12.90 11.16 14.93
CA PRO A 57 11.79 11.96 14.43
C PRO A 57 11.08 11.22 13.29
N GLU A 58 9.75 11.31 13.29
CA GLU A 58 8.92 10.75 12.22
C GLU A 58 9.13 11.56 10.93
N ILE A 59 8.92 10.91 9.78
CA ILE A 59 8.98 11.60 8.50
C ILE A 59 7.82 12.61 8.37
N SER A 60 8.04 13.70 7.61
CA SER A 60 6.97 14.67 7.36
C SER A 60 5.91 14.09 6.42
N LEU A 61 4.65 14.22 6.81
CA LEU A 61 3.48 13.85 6.00
C LEU A 61 2.83 15.05 5.30
N GLU A 62 3.35 16.27 5.50
CA GLU A 62 2.71 17.50 5.02
C GLU A 62 2.59 17.59 3.49
N LYS A 63 3.45 16.88 2.76
CA LYS A 63 3.52 16.91 1.29
C LYS A 63 2.90 15.68 0.63
N GLN A 64 2.26 14.79 1.40
CA GLN A 64 1.63 13.62 0.83
C GLN A 64 0.44 14.00 -0.06
N ARG A 65 0.24 13.28 -1.16
CA ARG A 65 -0.93 13.49 -2.00
C ARG A 65 -2.20 12.97 -1.28
N PRO A 66 -3.37 13.57 -1.52
CA PRO A 66 -4.61 13.19 -0.83
C PRO A 66 -5.09 11.80 -1.24
N ALA A 67 -5.78 11.13 -0.33
CA ALA A 67 -6.40 9.83 -0.55
C ALA A 67 -7.49 9.88 -1.63
N GLU A 68 -7.45 8.91 -2.56
CA GLU A 68 -8.45 8.79 -3.62
C GLU A 68 -9.45 7.69 -3.29
N TYR A 69 -10.66 8.04 -2.86
CA TYR A 69 -11.69 7.07 -2.47
C TYR A 69 -12.54 6.66 -3.66
N VAL A 70 -12.05 5.67 -4.41
CA VAL A 70 -12.65 5.23 -5.68
C VAL A 70 -13.70 4.12 -5.52
N PHE A 71 -14.02 3.69 -4.29
CA PHE A 71 -14.87 2.51 -4.02
C PHE A 71 -16.25 2.59 -4.69
N SER A 72 -17.03 3.64 -4.42
CA SER A 72 -18.40 3.76 -4.94
C SER A 72 -18.46 3.71 -6.46
N ARG A 73 -17.55 4.45 -7.13
CA ARG A 73 -17.42 4.42 -8.59
C ARG A 73 -17.16 3.01 -9.12
N HIS A 74 -16.26 2.26 -8.49
CA HIS A 74 -15.97 0.89 -8.91
C HIS A 74 -17.16 -0.05 -8.70
N VAL A 75 -17.84 0.05 -7.56
CA VAL A 75 -19.04 -0.75 -7.26
C VAL A 75 -20.15 -0.46 -8.27
N GLU A 76 -20.44 0.81 -8.53
CA GLU A 76 -21.45 1.21 -9.52
C GLU A 76 -21.12 0.69 -10.92
N THR A 77 -19.84 0.79 -11.32
CA THR A 77 -19.37 0.29 -12.62
C THR A 77 -19.53 -1.23 -12.72
N ALA A 78 -19.18 -1.96 -11.66
CA ALA A 78 -19.35 -3.40 -11.60
C ALA A 78 -20.83 -3.80 -11.68
N LEU A 79 -21.71 -3.14 -10.92
CA LEU A 79 -23.16 -3.39 -10.95
C LEU A 79 -23.76 -3.12 -12.34
N LYS A 80 -23.36 -2.03 -13.01
CA LYS A 80 -23.79 -1.73 -14.39
C LYS A 80 -23.37 -2.85 -15.36
N ARG A 81 -22.13 -3.33 -15.27
CA ARG A 81 -21.63 -4.45 -16.09
C ARG A 81 -22.44 -5.72 -15.86
N ILE A 82 -22.72 -6.08 -14.61
CA ILE A 82 -23.52 -7.27 -14.26
C ILE A 82 -24.92 -7.17 -14.85
N LYS A 83 -25.58 -6.00 -14.74
CA LYS A 83 -26.90 -5.78 -15.35
C LYS A 83 -26.89 -5.93 -16.87
N ALA A 84 -25.86 -5.39 -17.54
CA ALA A 84 -25.73 -5.49 -18.99
C ALA A 84 -25.43 -6.91 -19.48
N GLN A 85 -24.77 -7.74 -18.67
CA GLN A 85 -24.44 -9.13 -19.00
C GLN A 85 -25.56 -10.12 -18.64
N LYS A 86 -26.56 -9.70 -17.86
CA LYS A 86 -27.68 -10.57 -17.50
C LYS A 86 -28.60 -10.70 -18.71
N LYS A 87 -28.66 -11.89 -19.34
CA LYS A 87 -29.70 -12.22 -20.32
C LYS A 87 -31.08 -11.93 -19.71
N PRO A 88 -32.01 -11.33 -20.44
CA PRO A 88 -33.39 -11.19 -19.97
C PRO A 88 -33.95 -12.59 -19.72
N ALA A 89 -34.73 -12.75 -18.65
CA ALA A 89 -35.25 -14.06 -18.21
C ALA A 89 -36.04 -14.80 -19.31
N ALA A 90 -36.64 -14.06 -20.26
CA ALA A 90 -37.32 -14.62 -21.42
C ALA A 90 -36.38 -15.40 -22.36
N GLU A 91 -35.14 -14.96 -22.56
CA GLU A 91 -34.18 -15.57 -23.49
C GLU A 91 -33.43 -16.79 -22.90
N VAL A 92 -33.57 -17.00 -21.58
CA VAL A 92 -33.05 -18.20 -20.89
C VAL A 92 -34.10 -19.31 -20.89
N ALA A 93 -35.39 -18.95 -20.88
CA ALA A 93 -36.49 -19.90 -20.99
C ALA A 93 -36.61 -20.49 -22.42
N ASP A 94 -36.37 -19.68 -23.46
CA ASP A 94 -36.42 -20.10 -24.87
C ASP A 94 -35.24 -21.00 -25.31
N ALA A 95 -34.10 -20.91 -24.61
CA ALA A 95 -32.90 -21.68 -24.94
C ALA A 95 -32.80 -23.04 -24.22
N ALA A 96 -33.81 -23.37 -23.39
CA ALA A 96 -33.90 -24.62 -22.64
C ALA A 96 -34.97 -25.59 -23.19
N ASP A 97 -35.59 -25.23 -24.33
CA ASP A 97 -36.50 -26.07 -25.12
C ASP A 97 -35.75 -26.67 -26.34
#